data_AF-A0A670KD21-F1
#
_entry.id   AF-A0A670KD21-F1
#
_cell.length_a   1.000
_cell.length_b   1.000
_cell.length_c   1.000
_cell.angle_alpha   90.00
_cell.angle_beta   90.00
_cell.angle_gamma   90.00
#
_symmetry.space_group_name_H-M   'P 1'
#
loop_
_entity.id
_entity.type
_entity.pdbx_description
1 polymer ?
#
loop_
_entity_poly.entity_id
_entity_poly.type
_entity_poly.pdbx_seq_one_letter_code
_entity_poly.pdbx_strand_id
1 'polypeptide(L)'
;MAAQKLVTAVITQGPKLVSAAITYSKPGLATFWYWLPQLLLKLLRLLMAWIAEEHAVKQLAVKEALRNGLVATEVLMWFYSSEIIGKCGLVGYDV
;
A
#
# COMPACT_ATOMS: atom_id res chain seq x y z
N MET A 1 4.76 -29.02 31.21
CA MET A 1 4.42 -29.91 30.08
C MET A 1 3.37 -29.35 29.11
N ALA A 2 2.41 -28.49 29.53
CA ALA A 2 1.40 -27.92 28.60
C ALA A 2 1.97 -26.93 27.56
N ALA A 3 2.92 -26.06 27.95
CA ALA A 3 3.55 -25.10 27.05
C ALA A 3 4.34 -25.76 25.91
N GLN A 4 5.03 -26.88 26.17
CA GLN A 4 5.76 -27.63 25.15
C GLN A 4 4.81 -28.20 24.09
N LYS A 5 3.63 -28.70 24.49
CA LYS A 5 2.61 -29.21 23.54
C LYS A 5 2.03 -28.12 22.65
N LEU A 6 1.82 -26.91 23.19
CA LEU A 6 1.38 -25.75 22.39
C LEU A 6 2.46 -25.32 21.39
N VAL A 7 3.72 -25.28 21.81
CA VAL A 7 4.85 -25.00 20.92
C VAL A 7 4.96 -26.06 19.82
N THR A 8 4.80 -27.34 20.16
CA THR A 8 4.81 -28.41 19.14
C THR A 8 3.61 -28.32 18.20
N ALA A 9 2.44 -27.93 18.69
CA ALA A 9 1.24 -27.72 17.88
C ALA A 9 1.41 -26.53 16.92
N VAL A 10 2.00 -25.42 17.37
CA VAL A 10 2.30 -24.25 16.54
C VAL A 10 3.37 -24.58 15.49
N ILE A 11 4.40 -25.36 15.83
CA ILE A 11 5.45 -25.75 14.87
C ILE A 11 4.91 -26.73 13.82
N THR A 12 3.94 -27.58 14.17
CA THR A 12 3.37 -28.59 13.25
C THR A 12 2.20 -28.07 12.42
N GLN A 13 1.39 -27.15 12.97
CA GLN A 13 0.26 -26.53 12.29
C GLN A 13 0.61 -25.20 11.61
N GLY A 14 1.62 -24.49 12.11
CA GLY A 14 2.17 -23.28 11.52
C GLY A 14 2.52 -23.42 10.03
N PRO A 15 3.33 -24.40 9.60
CA PRO A 15 3.67 -24.56 8.19
C PRO A 15 2.45 -24.90 7.32
N LYS A 16 1.43 -25.57 7.88
CA LYS A 16 0.17 -25.85 7.16
C LYS A 16 -0.66 -24.58 6.96
N LEU A 17 -0.77 -23.73 7.98
CA LEU A 17 -1.46 -22.44 7.89
C LEU A 17 -0.73 -21.46 6.97
N VAL A 18 0.60 -21.42 7.02
CA VAL A 18 1.42 -20.59 6.12
C VAL A 18 1.27 -21.08 4.67
N SER A 19 1.28 -22.39 4.42
CA SER A 19 1.09 -22.94 3.08
C SER A 19 -0.31 -22.63 2.51
N ALA A 20 -1.36 -22.71 3.36
CA ALA A 20 -2.72 -22.33 2.99
C ALA A 20 -2.83 -20.82 2.70
N ALA A 21 -2.23 -19.97 3.53
CA ALA A 21 -2.22 -18.52 3.35
C ALA A 21 -1.46 -18.10 2.08
N ILE A 22 -0.34 -18.76 1.77
CA ILE A 22 0.41 -18.54 0.52
C ILE A 22 -0.43 -18.96 -0.68
N THR A 23 -1.12 -20.10 -0.60
CA THR A 23 -1.98 -20.60 -1.69
C THR A 23 -3.15 -19.64 -1.96
N TYR A 24 -3.71 -19.05 -0.91
CA TYR A 24 -4.75 -18.03 -1.01
C TYR A 24 -4.23 -16.69 -1.56
N SER A 25 -3.03 -16.26 -1.15
CA SER A 25 -2.47 -14.94 -1.52
C SER A 25 -1.86 -14.90 -2.92
N LYS A 26 -1.35 -16.03 -3.41
CA LYS A 26 -0.72 -16.18 -4.73
C LYS A 26 -1.53 -15.59 -5.90
N PRO A 27 -2.82 -15.90 -6.09
CA PRO A 27 -3.59 -15.35 -7.21
C PRO A 27 -3.75 -13.82 -7.11
N GLY A 28 -3.99 -13.28 -5.92
CA GLY A 28 -4.11 -11.83 -5.73
C GLY A 28 -2.80 -11.08 -6.03
N LEU A 29 -1.68 -11.65 -5.59
CA LEU A 29 -0.36 -11.08 -5.88
C LEU A 29 -0.04 -11.15 -7.39
N ALA A 30 -0.38 -12.25 -8.06
CA ALA A 30 -0.17 -12.40 -9.50
C ALA A 30 -0.94 -11.35 -10.30
N THR A 31 -2.21 -11.11 -9.94
CA THR A 31 -3.00 -10.04 -10.55
C THR A 31 -2.39 -8.67 -10.27
N PHE A 32 -1.92 -8.41 -9.05
CA PHE A 32 -1.22 -7.17 -8.71
C PHE A 32 0.02 -6.93 -9.58
N TRP A 33 0.88 -7.94 -9.71
CA TRP A 33 2.10 -7.85 -10.53
C TRP A 33 1.81 -7.62 -12.01
N TYR A 34 0.73 -8.19 -12.54
CA TYR A 34 0.31 -7.95 -13.92
C TYR A 34 -0.07 -6.48 -14.17
N TRP A 35 -0.79 -5.85 -13.24
CA TRP A 35 -1.26 -4.47 -13.38
C TRP A 35 -0.24 -3.40 -12.99
N LEU A 36 0.76 -3.76 -12.18
CA LEU A 36 1.77 -2.83 -11.66
C LEU A 36 2.50 -1.99 -12.74
N PRO A 37 3.06 -2.58 -13.81
CA PRO A 37 3.75 -1.79 -14.84
C PRO A 37 2.79 -0.90 -15.65
N GLN A 38 1.57 -1.37 -15.89
CA GLN A 38 0.57 -0.62 -16.66
C GLN A 38 0.04 0.58 -15.86
N LEU A 39 -0.09 0.45 -14.54
CA LEU A 39 -0.49 1.52 -13.66
C LEU A 39 0.58 2.62 -13.60
N LEU A 40 1.86 2.26 -13.47
CA LEU A 40 2.97 3.22 -13.43
C LEU A 40 3.04 4.07 -14.72
N LEU A 41 2.93 3.42 -15.88
CA LEU A 41 2.91 4.11 -17.18
C LEU A 41 1.73 5.07 -17.31
N LYS A 42 0.54 4.69 -16.84
CA LYS A 42 -0.65 5.55 -16.84
C LYS A 42 -0.49 6.75 -15.91
N LEU A 43 0.02 6.54 -14.69
CA LEU A 43 0.27 7.61 -13.73
C LEU A 43 1.30 8.61 -14.25
N LEU A 44 2.37 8.15 -14.87
CA LEU A 44 3.39 9.02 -15.49
C LEU A 44 2.80 9.88 -16.61
N ARG A 45 1.94 9.30 -17.46
CA ARG A 45 1.25 10.04 -18.53
C ARG A 45 0.27 11.08 -17.98
N LEU A 46 -0.48 10.72 -16.94
CA LEU A 46 -1.38 11.67 -16.27
C LEU A 46 -0.56 12.82 -15.69
N LEU A 47 0.53 12.54 -14.97
CA LEU A 47 1.40 13.58 -14.41
C LEU A 47 1.94 14.53 -15.49
N MET A 48 2.39 14.00 -16.63
CA MET A 48 2.83 14.84 -17.77
C MET A 48 1.70 15.72 -18.31
N ALA A 49 0.47 15.22 -18.38
CA ALA A 49 -0.70 16.00 -18.81
C ALA A 49 -1.06 17.10 -17.79
N TRP A 50 -1.02 16.79 -16.49
CA TRP A 50 -1.25 17.77 -15.42
C TRP A 50 -0.22 18.90 -15.39
N ILE A 51 1.05 18.60 -15.66
CA ILE A 51 2.11 19.62 -15.74
C ILE A 51 1.92 20.51 -16.98
N ALA A 52 1.37 19.96 -18.06
CA ALA A 52 1.08 20.72 -19.28
C ALA A 52 -0.17 21.62 -19.16
N GLU A 53 -1.12 21.28 -18.29
CA GLU A 53 -2.29 22.12 -17.98
C GLU A 53 -1.98 23.14 -16.87
N GLU A 54 -1.26 24.20 -17.23
CA GLU A 54 -1.22 25.44 -16.45
C GLU A 54 -2.54 26.20 -16.68
N HIS A 55 -3.27 26.55 -15.61
CA HIS A 55 -4.47 27.44 -15.60
C HIS A 55 -5.88 26.84 -15.73
N ALA A 56 -6.42 26.22 -14.67
CA ALA A 56 -7.89 26.26 -14.41
C ALA A 56 -8.30 25.96 -12.95
N VAL A 57 -7.52 26.35 -11.95
CA VAL A 57 -7.77 25.94 -10.55
C VAL A 57 -9.04 26.57 -9.94
N LYS A 58 -9.54 27.68 -10.49
CA LYS A 58 -10.63 28.48 -9.90
C LYS A 58 -12.07 28.05 -10.26
N GLN A 59 -12.28 27.16 -11.24
CA GLN A 59 -13.63 26.73 -11.66
C GLN A 59 -13.97 25.27 -11.33
N LEU A 60 -13.19 24.62 -10.46
CA LEU A 60 -13.41 23.23 -10.12
C LEU A 60 -14.68 23.04 -9.26
N ALA A 61 -15.53 22.10 -9.67
CA ALA A 61 -16.70 21.69 -8.89
C ALA A 61 -16.25 21.12 -7.52
N VAL A 62 -17.04 21.33 -6.47
CA VAL A 62 -16.72 20.91 -5.09
C VAL A 62 -16.39 19.40 -5.00
N LYS A 63 -17.07 18.57 -5.79
CA LYS A 63 -16.81 17.13 -5.87
C LYS A 63 -15.42 16.81 -6.42
N GLU A 64 -14.96 17.57 -7.41
CA GLU A 64 -13.63 17.42 -8.00
C GLU A 64 -12.56 17.90 -7.01
N ALA A 65 -12.79 19.03 -6.35
CA ALA A 65 -11.91 19.56 -5.31
C ALA A 65 -11.78 18.58 -4.13
N LEU A 66 -12.88 17.96 -3.69
CA LEU A 66 -12.85 16.94 -2.63
C LEU A 66 -12.08 15.69 -3.08
N ARG A 67 -12.26 15.23 -4.32
CA ARG A 67 -11.51 14.10 -4.86
C ARG A 67 -10.02 14.40 -4.92
N ASN A 68 -9.64 15.59 -5.39
CA ASN A 68 -8.23 16.02 -5.42
C ASN A 68 -7.65 16.19 -4.01
N GLY A 69 -8.43 16.70 -3.06
CA GLY A 69 -8.02 16.80 -1.65
C GLY A 69 -7.81 15.42 -1.00
N LEU A 70 -8.66 14.45 -1.32
CA LEU A 70 -8.50 13.07 -0.85
C LEU A 70 -7.22 12.44 -1.42
N VAL A 71 -6.98 12.60 -2.73
CA VAL A 71 -5.74 12.13 -3.38
C VAL A 71 -4.51 12.81 -2.79
N ALA A 72 -4.56 14.12 -2.53
CA ALA A 72 -3.46 14.84 -1.87
C ALA A 72 -3.19 14.29 -0.45
N THR A 73 -4.25 13.98 0.30
CA THR A 73 -4.13 13.37 1.63
C THR A 73 -3.53 11.95 1.55
N GLU A 74 -3.91 11.17 0.53
CA GLU A 74 -3.33 9.85 0.27
C GLU A 74 -1.82 9.94 -0.02
N VAL A 75 -1.39 10.93 -0.80
CA VAL A 75 0.04 11.20 -1.05
C VAL A 75 0.78 11.62 0.24
N LEU A 76 0.17 12.44 1.09
CA LEU A 76 0.74 12.78 2.40
C LEU A 76 0.88 11.56 3.30
N MET A 77 -0.11 10.66 3.29
CA MET A 77 -0.06 9.40 4.04
C MET A 77 1.03 8.46 3.51
N TRP A 78 1.28 8.46 2.20
CA TRP A 78 2.41 7.74 1.60
C TRP A 78 3.76 8.30 2.07
N PHE A 79 3.86 9.63 2.19
CA PHE A 79 5.05 10.27 2.76
C PHE A 79 5.28 9.85 4.22
N TYR A 80 4.22 9.84 5.03
CA TYR A 80 4.29 9.33 6.41
C TYR A 80 4.69 7.85 6.48
N SER A 81 4.22 7.03 5.53
CA SER A 81 4.66 5.62 5.43
C SER A 81 6.14 5.49 5.08
N SER A 82 6.68 6.41 4.28
CA SER A 82 8.12 6.47 3.96
C SER A 82 8.96 6.86 5.18
N GLU A 83 8.42 7.72 6.05
CA GLU A 83 9.04 8.08 7.33
C GLU A 83 9.06 6.90 8.31
N ILE A 84 7.99 6.10 8.38
CA ILE A 84 7.94 4.86 9.18
C ILE A 84 9.00 3.86 8.71
N ILE A 85 9.18 3.68 7.40
CA ILE A 85 10.22 2.80 6.85
C ILE A 85 11.61 3.37 7.15
N GLY A 86 11.81 4.68 7.04
CA GLY A 86 13.09 5.34 7.35
C GLY A 86 13.50 5.23 8.83
N LYS A 87 12.51 5.18 9.73
CA LYS A 87 12.73 4.94 11.17
C LYS A 87 12.80 3.45 11.53
N CYS A 88 12.44 2.54 10.61
CA CYS A 88 12.28 1.11 10.86
C CYS A 88 11.38 0.79 12.08
N GLY A 89 10.40 1.64 12.40
CA GLY A 89 9.59 1.53 13.62
C GLY A 89 8.16 2.00 13.40
N LEU A 90 7.18 1.15 13.74
CA LEU A 90 5.75 1.42 13.54
C LEU A 90 5.19 2.39 14.61
N VAL A 91 5.87 2.51 15.75
CA VAL A 91 5.50 3.37 16.88
C VAL A 91 6.78 3.91 17.54
N GLY A 92 6.93 5.24 17.58
CA GLY A 92 8.00 5.93 18.31
C GLY A 92 9.38 5.89 17.65
N TYR A 93 10.22 6.88 17.97
CA TYR A 93 11.67 6.75 17.80
C TYR A 93 12.20 5.82 18.88
N ASP A 94 13.05 4.86 18.52
CA ASP A 94 13.85 4.09 19.46
C ASP A 94 14.81 5.06 20.15
N VAL A 95 14.55 5.38 21.43
CA VAL A 95 15.38 6.23 22.30
C VAL A 95 16.02 5.42 23.41
#